data_AF-A0A803QWY0-F1
#
_entry.id   AF-A0A803QWY0-F1
#
_cell.length_a   1.000
_cell.length_b   1.000
_cell.length_c   1.000
_cell.angle_alpha   90.00
_cell.angle_beta   90.00
_cell.angle_gamma   90.00
#
_symmetry.space_group_name_H-M   'P 1'
#
loop_
_entity.id
_entity.type
_entity.pdbx_description
1 polymer ?
#
loop_
_entity_poly.entity_id
_entity_poly.type
_entity_poly.pdbx_seq_one_letter_code
_entity_poly.pdbx_strand_id
1 'polypeptide(L)'
;MLALCQFLRDKYSLAAVTNDIFTKEDGEFLVKHGALPEERIRAVETGGCPHAAIREDISINLGPLEELSNLFKADILLCESGGDNLAANFSRELADYIIYIIDVSGGDKIPRKGGPGITQADLLLELI
;
A
#
# COMPACT_ATOMS: atom_id res chain seq x y z
N MET A 1 5.80 3.91 -2.37
CA MET A 1 6.07 2.55 -2.91
C MET A 1 7.37 2.37 -3.71
N LEU A 2 7.68 3.21 -4.71
CA LEU A 2 8.79 3.01 -5.68
C LEU A 2 10.15 2.59 -5.09
N ALA A 3 10.67 3.34 -4.12
CA ALA A 3 11.98 3.09 -3.52
C ALA A 3 12.06 1.71 -2.84
N LEU A 4 10.95 1.28 -2.21
CA LEU A 4 10.87 -0.03 -1.55
C LEU A 4 10.94 -1.17 -2.59
N CYS A 5 10.20 -1.05 -3.69
CA CYS A 5 10.26 -2.02 -4.80
C CYS A 5 11.69 -2.12 -5.35
N GLN A 6 12.33 -0.99 -5.66
CA GLN A 6 13.70 -0.97 -6.21
C GLN A 6 14.71 -1.59 -5.25
N PHE A 7 14.56 -1.38 -3.95
CA PHE A 7 15.46 -1.92 -2.94
C PHE A 7 15.32 -3.45 -2.75
N LEU A 8 14.10 -3.97 -2.85
CA LEU A 8 13.81 -5.37 -2.51
C LEU A 8 13.78 -6.33 -3.71
N ARG A 9 13.43 -5.84 -4.91
CA ARG A 9 13.15 -6.69 -6.09
C ARG A 9 14.31 -7.56 -6.57
N ASP A 10 15.55 -7.21 -6.24
CA ASP A 10 16.73 -7.98 -6.65
C ASP A 10 17.01 -9.16 -5.71
N LYS A 11 16.36 -9.19 -4.53
CA LYS A 11 16.54 -10.20 -3.49
C LYS A 11 15.33 -11.08 -3.26
N TYR A 12 14.14 -10.58 -3.59
CA TYR A 12 12.87 -11.24 -3.31
C TYR A 12 11.96 -11.18 -4.55
N SER A 13 11.14 -12.20 -4.76
CA SER A 13 10.05 -12.16 -5.74
C SER A 13 8.97 -11.19 -5.23
N LEU A 14 8.88 -10.01 -5.83
CA LEU A 14 7.93 -8.97 -5.45
C LEU A 14 6.76 -8.86 -6.43
N ALA A 15 5.60 -8.48 -5.90
CA ALA A 15 4.49 -7.94 -6.67
C ALA A 15 3.76 -6.85 -5.84
N ALA A 16 3.04 -5.96 -6.52
CA ALA A 16 2.43 -4.79 -5.89
C ALA A 16 0.98 -4.58 -6.33
N VAL A 17 0.15 -4.19 -5.38
CA VAL A 17 -1.21 -3.67 -5.60
C VAL A 17 -1.24 -2.21 -5.14
N THR A 18 -1.70 -1.31 -6.01
CA THR A 18 -1.86 0.10 -5.69
C THR A 18 -3.32 0.47 -5.74
N ASN A 19 -3.80 1.18 -4.72
CA ASN A 19 -5.17 1.66 -4.67
C ASN A 19 -5.20 3.15 -5.01
N ASP A 20 -6.20 3.56 -5.77
CA ASP A 20 -6.58 4.97 -5.90
C ASP A 20 -8.10 5.03 -6.07
N ILE A 21 -8.72 6.20 -5.85
CA ILE A 21 -10.17 6.33 -5.80
C ILE A 21 -10.77 6.24 -7.20
N PHE A 22 -10.19 6.96 -8.16
CA PHE A 22 -10.77 7.16 -9.50
C PHE A 22 -9.78 6.96 -10.64
N THR A 23 -8.54 6.60 -10.34
CA THR A 23 -7.49 6.47 -11.36
C THR A 23 -6.63 5.23 -11.12
N LYS A 24 -5.69 5.00 -12.03
CA LYS A 24 -4.64 3.98 -11.91
C LYS A 24 -3.25 4.61 -11.86
N GLU A 25 -3.19 5.90 -11.54
CA GLU A 25 -1.99 6.73 -11.68
C GLU A 25 -0.81 6.15 -10.89
N ASP A 26 -1.03 5.71 -9.64
CA ASP A 26 0.04 5.12 -8.83
C ASP A 26 0.63 3.85 -9.47
N GLY A 27 -0.21 2.99 -10.02
CA GLY A 27 0.25 1.78 -10.73
C GLY A 27 1.01 2.14 -12.01
N GLU A 28 0.47 3.04 -12.81
CA GLU A 28 1.11 3.55 -14.03
C GLU A 28 2.44 4.25 -13.74
N PHE A 29 2.51 5.00 -12.64
CA PHE A 29 3.71 5.66 -12.15
C PHE A 29 4.78 4.62 -11.82
N LEU A 30 4.45 3.55 -11.11
CA LEU A 30 5.40 2.48 -10.79
C LEU A 30 5.93 1.78 -12.04
N VAL A 31 5.05 1.48 -13.02
CA VAL A 31 5.45 0.89 -14.31
C VAL A 31 6.40 1.82 -15.06
N LYS A 32 6.03 3.10 -15.19
CA LYS A 32 6.81 4.11 -15.92
C LYS A 32 8.21 4.32 -15.34
N HIS A 33 8.35 4.25 -14.02
CA HIS A 33 9.65 4.40 -13.34
C HIS A 33 10.38 3.06 -13.18
N GLY A 34 9.87 2.00 -13.80
CA GLY A 34 10.46 0.68 -13.76
C GLY A 34 10.63 0.18 -12.33
N ALA A 35 9.61 0.30 -11.48
CA ALA A 35 9.62 -0.23 -10.12
C ALA A 35 9.71 -1.77 -10.14
N LEU A 36 8.82 -2.39 -10.91
CA LEU A 36 8.71 -3.82 -11.19
C LEU A 36 8.24 -3.99 -12.65
N PRO A 37 8.38 -5.19 -13.25
CA PRO A 37 7.68 -5.54 -14.49
C PRO A 37 6.17 -5.27 -14.38
N GLU A 38 5.55 -4.80 -15.46
CA GLU A 38 4.13 -4.39 -15.49
C GLU A 38 3.19 -5.51 -15.05
N GLU A 39 3.48 -6.75 -15.44
CA GLU A 39 2.69 -7.92 -15.10
C GLU A 39 2.65 -8.21 -13.59
N ARG A 40 3.56 -7.64 -12.79
CA ARG A 40 3.65 -7.77 -11.33
C ARG A 40 2.96 -6.63 -10.58
N ILE A 41 2.35 -5.67 -11.28
CA ILE A 41 1.65 -4.54 -10.69
C ILE A 41 0.15 -4.68 -11.02
N ARG A 42 -0.71 -4.42 -10.03
CA ARG A 42 -2.16 -4.29 -10.24
C ARG A 42 -2.61 -2.96 -9.65
N ALA A 43 -3.31 -2.17 -10.44
CA ALA A 43 -3.95 -0.94 -9.97
C ALA A 43 -5.43 -1.20 -9.71
N VAL A 44 -5.88 -0.84 -8.51
CA VAL A 44 -7.24 -1.02 -8.01
C VAL A 44 -7.90 0.33 -7.84
N GLU A 45 -8.98 0.55 -8.58
CA GLU A 45 -9.87 1.71 -8.38
C GLU A 45 -10.87 1.37 -7.28
N THR A 46 -10.81 2.06 -6.13
CA THR A 46 -11.68 1.76 -4.98
C THR A 46 -13.10 2.30 -5.16
N GLY A 47 -13.28 3.32 -6.01
CA GLY A 47 -14.57 3.97 -6.28
C GLY A 47 -15.14 4.79 -5.13
N GLY A 48 -14.50 4.81 -3.96
CA GLY A 48 -15.02 5.44 -2.75
C GLY A 48 -13.96 5.61 -1.65
N CYS A 49 -14.39 5.54 -0.39
CA CYS A 49 -13.51 5.80 0.76
C CYS A 49 -12.34 4.79 0.83
N PRO A 50 -11.08 5.24 0.72
CA PRO A 50 -9.91 4.35 0.72
C PRO A 50 -9.82 3.44 1.96
N HIS A 51 -10.13 3.96 3.15
CA HIS A 51 -10.14 3.14 4.37
C HIS A 51 -11.10 1.94 4.30
N ALA A 52 -12.22 2.05 3.58
CA ALA A 52 -13.16 0.94 3.46
C ALA A 52 -12.52 -0.21 2.67
N ALA A 53 -11.81 0.11 1.57
CA ALA A 53 -11.15 -0.88 0.70
C ALA A 53 -9.99 -1.63 1.37
N ILE A 54 -9.39 -1.07 2.42
CA ILE A 54 -8.27 -1.70 3.15
C ILE A 54 -8.67 -2.28 4.51
N ARG A 55 -9.91 -2.03 4.98
CA ARG A 55 -10.35 -2.42 6.33
C ARG A 55 -11.71 -3.10 6.39
N GLU A 56 -12.72 -2.54 5.75
CA GLU A 56 -14.12 -2.96 5.91
C GLU A 56 -14.53 -3.97 4.85
N ASP A 57 -14.16 -3.72 3.59
CA ASP A 57 -14.29 -4.66 2.49
C ASP A 57 -12.95 -4.76 1.75
N ILE A 58 -12.15 -5.74 2.16
CA ILE A 58 -10.81 -5.97 1.63
C ILE A 58 -10.81 -6.79 0.33
N SER A 59 -11.97 -7.25 -0.13
CA SER A 59 -12.09 -8.20 -1.25
C SER A 59 -11.48 -7.66 -2.54
N ILE A 60 -11.60 -6.35 -2.76
CA ILE A 60 -11.06 -5.66 -3.94
C ILE A 60 -9.53 -5.71 -4.01
N ASN A 61 -8.86 -5.84 -2.87
CA ASN A 61 -7.41 -6.01 -2.78
C ASN A 61 -7.00 -7.48 -2.71
N LEU A 62 -7.76 -8.30 -1.98
CA LEU A 62 -7.43 -9.70 -1.77
C LEU A 62 -7.37 -10.49 -3.09
N GLY A 63 -8.33 -10.25 -4.01
CA GLY A 63 -8.35 -10.93 -5.31
C GLY A 63 -7.06 -10.72 -6.13
N PRO A 64 -6.65 -9.47 -6.43
CA PRO A 64 -5.39 -9.19 -7.10
C PRO A 64 -4.16 -9.70 -6.34
N LEU A 65 -4.14 -9.61 -5.01
CA LEU A 65 -3.02 -10.12 -4.20
C LEU A 65 -2.87 -11.65 -4.33
N GLU A 66 -3.98 -12.40 -4.27
CA GLU A 66 -3.99 -13.86 -4.47
C GLU A 66 -3.57 -14.24 -5.89
N GLU A 67 -4.03 -13.50 -6.89
CA GLU A 67 -3.63 -13.71 -8.29
C GLU A 67 -2.11 -13.56 -8.44
N LEU A 68 -1.54 -12.44 -7.97
CA LEU A 68 -0.11 -12.16 -8.05
C LEU A 68 0.72 -13.17 -7.24
N SER A 69 0.26 -13.55 -6.05
CA SER A 69 0.87 -14.59 -5.22
C SER A 69 1.00 -15.90 -6.01
N ASN A 70 -0.08 -16.31 -6.67
CA ASN A 70 -0.12 -17.57 -7.41
C ASN A 70 0.72 -17.55 -8.68
N LEU A 71 0.64 -16.47 -9.46
CA LEU A 71 1.36 -16.31 -10.73
C LEU A 71 2.86 -16.24 -10.55
N PHE A 72 3.32 -15.50 -9.53
CA PHE A 72 4.74 -15.16 -9.39
C PHE A 72 5.43 -15.83 -8.22
N LYS A 73 4.70 -16.62 -7.41
CA LYS A 73 5.18 -17.18 -6.14
C LYS A 73 5.91 -16.10 -5.35
N ALA A 74 5.21 -14.96 -5.18
CA ALA A 74 5.79 -13.78 -4.57
C ALA A 74 6.19 -14.07 -3.12
N ASP A 75 7.41 -13.71 -2.75
CA ASP A 75 7.89 -13.75 -1.37
C ASP A 75 7.28 -12.59 -0.56
N ILE A 76 7.08 -11.45 -1.22
CA ILE A 76 6.54 -10.23 -0.62
C ILE A 76 5.50 -9.62 -1.57
N LEU A 77 4.31 -9.37 -1.02
CA LEU A 77 3.26 -8.60 -1.67
C LEU A 77 3.17 -7.24 -1.00
N LEU A 78 3.23 -6.17 -1.80
CA LEU A 78 3.11 -4.81 -1.32
C LEU A 78 1.71 -4.27 -1.69
N CYS A 79 0.99 -3.72 -0.71
CA CYS A 79 -0.31 -3.09 -0.94
C CYS A 79 -0.24 -1.62 -0.52
N GLU A 80 -0.45 -0.70 -1.47
CA GLU A 80 -0.50 0.75 -1.21
C GLU A 80 -1.96 1.19 -1.09
N SER A 81 -2.34 1.79 0.04
CA SER A 81 -3.64 2.44 0.16
C SER A 81 -3.67 3.73 -0.67
N GLY A 82 -4.83 4.13 -1.19
CA GLY A 82 -4.99 5.36 -1.99
C GLY A 82 -4.95 6.68 -1.23
N GLY A 83 -4.25 6.72 -0.10
CA GLY A 83 -4.16 7.88 0.80
C GLY A 83 -5.46 8.13 1.57
N ASP A 84 -5.35 8.35 2.87
CA ASP A 84 -6.52 8.72 3.68
C ASP A 84 -6.05 9.51 4.91
N ASN A 85 -6.99 9.86 5.76
CA ASN A 85 -6.75 10.52 7.03
C ASN A 85 -6.19 9.54 8.10
N LEU A 86 -5.89 10.10 9.28
CA LEU A 86 -5.26 9.37 10.38
C LEU A 86 -6.09 8.23 10.97
N ALA A 87 -7.37 8.13 10.64
CA ALA A 87 -8.26 7.04 11.05
C ALA A 87 -8.06 5.77 10.22
N ALA A 88 -7.36 5.84 9.09
CA ALA A 88 -7.14 4.70 8.22
C ALA A 88 -6.04 3.79 8.76
N ASN A 89 -6.32 2.50 8.72
CA ASN A 89 -5.39 1.43 9.04
C ASN A 89 -5.83 0.17 8.29
N PHE A 90 -4.88 -0.65 7.86
CA PHE A 90 -5.19 -1.91 7.20
C PHE A 90 -5.85 -2.90 8.17
N SER A 91 -6.78 -3.71 7.66
CA SER A 91 -7.24 -4.90 8.36
C SER A 91 -6.08 -5.88 8.50
N ARG A 92 -5.98 -6.54 9.66
CA ARG A 92 -5.04 -7.65 9.88
C ARG A 92 -5.39 -8.90 9.07
N GLU A 93 -6.57 -8.95 8.46
CA GLU A 93 -6.93 -9.99 7.49
C GLU A 93 -6.34 -9.70 6.10
N LEU A 94 -5.94 -8.46 5.82
CA LEU A 94 -5.34 -8.05 4.54
C LEU A 94 -3.81 -7.93 4.61
N ALA A 95 -3.28 -7.43 5.74
CA ALA A 95 -1.86 -7.14 5.88
C ALA A 95 -1.26 -7.81 7.12
N ASP A 96 -0.24 -8.64 6.91
CA ASP A 96 0.57 -9.24 7.97
C ASP A 96 1.37 -8.17 8.72
N TYR A 97 1.95 -7.23 7.96
CA TYR A 97 2.73 -6.10 8.48
C TYR A 97 2.24 -4.79 7.89
N ILE A 98 2.14 -3.77 8.74
CA ILE A 98 1.62 -2.45 8.39
C ILE A 98 2.71 -1.42 8.62
N ILE A 99 3.09 -0.74 7.54
CA ILE A 99 3.96 0.43 7.57
C ILE A 99 3.09 1.67 7.36
N TYR A 100 3.09 2.56 8.35
CA TYR A 100 2.37 3.83 8.27
C TYR A 100 3.35 4.96 7.99
N ILE A 101 3.09 5.73 6.93
CA ILE A 101 4.00 6.77 6.47
C ILE A 101 3.33 8.13 6.67
N ILE A 102 4.02 9.02 7.37
CA ILE A 102 3.66 10.43 7.53
C ILE A 102 4.79 11.31 6.99
N ASP A 103 4.48 12.57 6.73
CA ASP A 103 5.44 13.56 6.24
C ASP A 103 5.46 14.79 7.15
N VAL A 104 6.63 15.38 7.36
CA VAL A 104 6.81 16.57 8.22
C VAL A 104 5.94 17.75 7.79
N SER A 105 5.61 17.87 6.50
CA SER A 105 4.70 18.90 5.99
C SER A 105 3.26 18.73 6.48
N GLY A 106 2.89 17.54 6.96
CA GLY A 106 1.62 17.29 7.65
C GLY A 106 1.52 18.00 9.01
N GLY A 107 2.66 18.45 9.55
CA GLY A 107 2.77 19.26 10.77
C GLY A 107 3.15 18.46 12.02
N ASP A 108 3.82 19.15 12.94
CA ASP A 108 4.40 18.60 14.19
C ASP A 108 3.39 17.91 15.12
N LYS A 109 2.09 18.17 14.93
CA LYS A 109 1.01 17.59 15.74
C LYS A 109 0.54 16.24 15.22
N ILE A 110 0.90 15.82 14.00
CA ILE A 110 0.39 14.59 13.40
C ILE A 110 0.67 13.36 14.27
N PRO A 111 1.91 13.11 14.76
CA PRO A 111 2.18 11.97 15.64
C PRO A 111 1.35 11.97 16.93
N ARG A 112 0.99 13.16 17.44
CA ARG A 112 0.25 13.31 18.71
C ARG A 112 -1.26 13.14 18.57
N LYS A 113 -1.79 13.06 17.33
CA LYS A 113 -3.23 12.85 17.10
C LYS A 113 -3.68 11.42 17.41
N GLY A 114 -2.76 10.45 17.48
CA GLY A 114 -3.03 9.11 18.01
C GLY A 114 -4.01 8.27 17.18
N GLY A 115 -4.07 8.48 15.86
CA GLY A 115 -4.91 7.66 14.98
C GLY A 115 -4.50 6.17 14.96
N PRO A 116 -5.36 5.26 14.47
CA PRO A 116 -5.05 3.84 14.36
C PRO A 116 -3.74 3.55 13.61
N GLY A 117 -3.44 4.26 12.52
CA GLY A 117 -2.16 4.11 11.82
C GLY A 117 -0.93 4.45 12.68
N ILE A 118 -1.05 5.38 13.62
CA ILE A 118 0.04 5.74 14.55
C ILE A 118 0.15 4.72 15.70
N THR A 119 -0.98 4.19 16.17
CA THR A 119 -1.05 3.38 17.40
C THR A 119 -0.99 1.88 17.16
N GLN A 120 -1.29 1.42 15.94
CA GLN A 120 -1.48 0.00 15.61
C GLN A 120 -0.62 -0.48 14.44
N ALA A 121 0.09 0.40 13.74
CA ALA A 121 1.06 -0.01 12.73
C ALA A 121 2.28 -0.65 13.38
N ASP A 122 2.90 -1.58 12.66
CA ASP A 122 4.11 -2.27 13.12
C ASP A 122 5.35 -1.39 12.96
N LEU A 123 5.30 -0.45 12.00
CA LEU A 123 6.34 0.55 11.76
C LEU A 123 5.71 1.89 11.38
N LEU A 124 6.05 2.94 12.12
CA LEU A 124 5.74 4.33 11.77
C LEU A 124 6.99 4.99 11.16
N LEU A 125 6.85 5.53 9.96
CA LEU A 125 7.90 6.27 9.26
C LEU A 125 7.50 7.73 9.09
N GLU A 126 8.41 8.64 9.41
CA GLU A 126 8.27 10.08 9.20
C GLU A 126 9.27 10.53 8.14
N LEU A 127 8.76 11.01 7.01
CA LEU A 127 9.55 11.55 5.90
C LEU A 127 9.88 13.02 6.18
N ILE A 128 11.15 13.38 5.95
CA ILE A 128 11.74 14.71 6.19
C ILE A 128 11.86 15.53 4.91
#